data_AF-A0A1V3XTI4-F1
#
_entry.id   AF-A0A1V3XTI4-F1
#
_cell.length_a   1.000
_cell.length_b   1.000
_cell.length_c   1.000
_cell.angle_alpha   90.00
_cell.angle_beta   90.00
_cell.angle_gamma   90.00
#
_symmetry.space_group_name_H-M   'P 1'
#
loop_
_entity.id
_entity.type
_entity.pdbx_description
1 polymer ?
#
loop_
_entity_poly.entity_id
_entity_poly.type
_entity_poly.pdbx_seq_one_letter_code
_entity_poly.pdbx_strand_id
1 'polypeptide(L)'
;MTEVAESTELAARTDALAEKVASGARQSASAVKKLVLTSFKTGLEEQMELEGRLIAECADSPDGNEGINAFLEKRRPQFAH
;
A
#
# COMPACT_ATOMS: atom_id res chain seq x y z
N MET A 1 4.62 18.58 0.12
CA MET A 1 3.75 18.64 1.32
C MET A 1 2.35 18.24 0.89
N THR A 2 1.74 17.25 1.53
CA THR A 2 0.43 16.67 1.12
C THR A 2 -0.76 17.23 1.90
N GLU A 3 -0.53 17.76 3.12
CA GLU A 3 -1.54 18.38 3.98
C GLU A 3 -0.86 19.42 4.90
N VAL A 4 -1.59 20.43 5.36
CA VAL A 4 -1.21 21.37 6.44
C VAL A 4 -2.23 21.21 7.57
N ALA A 5 -1.75 21.17 8.80
CA ALA A 5 -2.58 21.19 9.99
C ALA A 5 -2.07 22.25 10.97
N GLU A 6 -2.97 22.72 11.85
CA GLU A 6 -2.59 23.55 12.98
C GLU A 6 -1.63 22.78 13.91
N SER A 7 -0.75 23.51 14.58
CA SER A 7 0.29 22.88 15.43
C SER A 7 -0.30 21.97 16.52
N THR A 8 -1.48 22.31 17.03
CA THR A 8 -2.20 21.52 18.05
C THR A 8 -2.80 20.22 17.51
N GLU A 9 -3.06 20.13 16.20
CA GLU A 9 -3.67 18.96 15.57
C GLU A 9 -2.65 18.06 14.87
N LEU A 10 -1.45 18.58 14.59
CA LEU A 10 -0.43 17.92 13.78
C LEU A 10 -0.10 16.50 14.23
N ALA A 11 0.07 16.28 15.54
CA ALA A 11 0.37 14.97 16.09
C ALA A 11 -0.77 13.97 15.84
N ALA A 12 -2.01 14.34 16.21
CA ALA A 12 -3.17 13.49 16.04
C ALA A 12 -3.43 13.14 14.56
N ARG A 13 -3.22 14.09 13.64
CA ARG A 13 -3.33 13.86 12.18
C ARG A 13 -2.25 12.90 11.68
N THR A 14 -1.02 13.06 12.17
CA THR A 14 0.11 12.20 11.79
C THR A 14 -0.10 10.77 12.27
N ASP A 15 -0.55 10.59 13.52
CA ASP A 15 -0.83 9.28 14.10
C ASP A 15 -1.98 8.59 13.36
N ALA A 16 -3.07 9.30 13.09
CA ALA A 16 -4.19 8.76 12.31
C ALA A 16 -3.77 8.32 10.90
N LEU A 17 -2.86 9.06 10.25
CA LEU A 17 -2.31 8.66 8.96
C LEU A 17 -1.41 7.42 9.09
N ALA A 18 -0.56 7.35 10.11
CA ALA A 18 0.31 6.21 10.36
C ALA A 18 -0.51 4.94 10.65
N GLU A 19 -1.55 5.03 11.48
CA GLU A 19 -2.48 3.94 11.76
C GLU A 19 -3.20 3.48 10.49
N LYS A 20 -3.68 4.42 9.67
CA LYS A 20 -4.33 4.09 8.40
C LYS A 20 -3.38 3.29 7.49
N VAL A 21 -2.12 3.71 7.36
CA VAL A 21 -1.12 2.98 6.56
C VAL A 21 -0.82 1.62 7.18
N ALA A 22 -0.65 1.54 8.50
CA ALA A 22 -0.35 0.30 9.23
C ALA A 22 -1.50 -0.72 9.18
N SER A 23 -2.75 -0.25 9.07
CA SER A 23 -3.95 -1.10 9.00
C SER A 23 -4.16 -1.79 7.65
N GLY A 24 -3.36 -1.46 6.63
CA GLY A 24 -3.44 -2.05 5.29
C GLY A 24 -2.54 -3.28 5.10
N ALA A 25 -2.64 -3.91 3.92
CA ALA A 25 -1.77 -4.99 3.49
C ALA A 25 -0.32 -4.50 3.39
N ARG A 26 0.57 -5.01 4.26
CA ARG A 26 1.93 -4.49 4.42
C ARG A 26 2.78 -4.72 3.18
N GLN A 27 2.64 -5.88 2.54
CA GLN A 27 3.39 -6.23 1.33
C GLN A 27 3.02 -5.30 0.18
N SER A 28 1.72 -5.07 -0.05
CA SER A 28 1.23 -4.15 -1.09
C SER A 28 1.73 -2.72 -0.88
N ALA A 29 1.69 -2.21 0.35
CA ALA A 29 2.22 -0.87 0.67
C ALA A 29 3.74 -0.78 0.42
N SER A 30 4.49 -1.83 0.75
CA SER A 30 5.93 -1.92 0.48
C SER A 30 6.23 -1.96 -1.01
N ALA A 31 5.48 -2.77 -1.79
CA ALA A 31 5.61 -2.87 -3.23
C ALA A 31 5.36 -1.52 -3.92
N VAL A 32 4.27 -0.82 -3.56
CA VAL A 32 3.96 0.53 -4.09
C VAL A 32 5.09 1.50 -3.77
N LYS A 33 5.59 1.53 -2.52
CA LYS A 33 6.71 2.40 -2.14
C LYS A 33 7.95 2.09 -3.00
N LYS A 34 8.26 0.81 -3.22
CA LYS A 34 9.40 0.39 -4.04
C LYS A 34 9.25 0.83 -5.50
N LEU A 35 8.07 0.63 -6.08
CA LEU A 35 7.76 1.01 -7.46
C LEU A 35 7.92 2.52 -7.67
N VAL A 36 7.33 3.34 -6.80
CA VAL A 36 7.43 4.80 -6.90
C VAL A 36 8.87 5.29 -6.74
N LEU A 37 9.65 4.71 -5.82
CA LEU A 37 11.05 5.11 -5.63
C LEU A 37 11.96 4.69 -6.80
N THR A 38 11.58 3.62 -7.51
CA THR A 38 12.37 3.07 -8.62
C THR A 38 12.03 3.73 -9.95
N SER A 39 10.79 4.18 -10.14
CA SER A 39 10.30 4.76 -11.41
C SER A 39 11.10 5.97 -11.91
N PHE A 40 11.74 6.72 -11.00
CA PHE A 40 12.62 7.83 -11.37
C PHE A 40 13.93 7.40 -12.03
N LYS A 41 14.23 6.09 -12.05
CA LYS A 41 15.51 5.52 -12.51
C LYS A 41 15.34 4.49 -13.63
N THR A 42 14.11 4.12 -13.99
CA THR A 42 13.80 3.06 -14.95
C THR A 42 13.05 3.60 -16.15
N GLY A 43 13.24 2.96 -17.31
CA GLY A 43 12.41 3.21 -18.49
C GLY A 43 10.98 2.70 -18.31
N LEU A 44 10.10 3.04 -19.25
CA LEU A 44 8.69 2.63 -19.21
C LEU A 44 8.55 1.10 -19.22
N GLU A 45 9.23 0.43 -20.15
CA GLU A 45 9.14 -1.02 -20.32
C GLU A 45 9.65 -1.76 -19.07
N GLU A 46 10.82 -1.35 -18.56
CA GLU A 46 11.40 -1.91 -17.33
C GLU A 46 10.44 -1.72 -16.14
N GLN A 47 9.82 -0.55 -16.03
CA GLN A 47 8.88 -0.31 -14.94
C GLN A 47 7.59 -1.13 -15.08
N MET A 48 7.06 -1.29 -16.28
CA MET A 48 5.90 -2.15 -16.51
C MET A 48 6.19 -3.61 -16.12
N GLU A 49 7.39 -4.12 -16.41
CA GLU A 49 7.80 -5.46 -15.98
C GLU A 49 7.89 -5.56 -14.44
N LEU A 50 8.47 -4.56 -13.78
CA LEU A 50 8.56 -4.51 -12.31
C LEU A 50 7.17 -4.45 -11.66
N GLU A 51 6.26 -3.64 -12.21
CA GLU A 51 4.88 -3.52 -11.75
C GLU A 51 4.15 -4.85 -11.90
N GLY A 52 4.21 -5.48 -13.07
CA GLY A 52 3.55 -6.76 -13.33
C GLY A 52 3.97 -7.85 -12.34
N ARG A 53 5.28 -7.96 -12.08
CA ARG A 53 5.83 -8.93 -11.11
C ARG A 53 5.35 -8.66 -9.69
N LEU A 54 5.49 -7.42 -9.21
CA LEU A 54 5.15 -7.08 -7.83
C LEU A 54 3.64 -7.15 -7.56
N ILE A 55 2.80 -6.82 -8.54
CA ILE A 55 1.35 -6.97 -8.44
C ILE A 55 0.97 -8.45 -8.33
N ALA A 56 1.55 -9.31 -9.18
CA ALA A 56 1.30 -10.76 -9.12
C ALA A 56 1.75 -11.35 -7.78
N GLU A 57 2.95 -11.01 -7.30
CA GLU A 57 3.44 -11.44 -5.99
C GLU A 57 2.53 -10.98 -4.84
N CYS A 58 2.00 -9.74 -4.89
CA CYS A 58 1.07 -9.25 -3.88
C CYS A 58 -0.30 -9.97 -3.96
N ALA A 59 -0.79 -10.27 -5.16
CA ALA A 59 -2.07 -10.96 -5.36
C ALA A 59 -2.03 -12.39 -4.80
N ASP A 60 -0.91 -13.09 -4.99
CA ASP A 60 -0.72 -14.47 -4.50
C ASP A 60 -0.45 -14.55 -2.99
N SER A 61 -0.22 -13.42 -2.33
CA SER A 61 0.05 -13.37 -0.89
C SER A 61 -1.18 -13.68 -0.03
N PRO A 62 -1.00 -14.05 1.27
CA PRO A 62 -2.12 -14.21 2.19
C PRO A 62 -3.01 -12.96 2.29
N ASP A 63 -2.38 -11.77 2.41
CA ASP A 63 -3.10 -10.50 2.48
C ASP A 63 -3.79 -10.14 1.15
N GLY A 64 -3.21 -10.52 0.02
CA GLY A 64 -3.80 -10.36 -1.31
C GLY A 64 -5.06 -11.19 -1.48
N ASN A 65 -4.97 -12.49 -1.17
CA ASN A 65 -6.10 -13.40 -1.16
C ASN A 65 -7.21 -12.95 -0.20
N GLU A 66 -6.84 -12.53 1.02
CA GLU A 66 -7.78 -12.00 2.01
C GLU A 66 -8.47 -10.72 1.52
N GLY A 67 -7.73 -9.79 0.90
CA GLY A 67 -8.30 -8.60 0.31
C GLY A 67 -9.36 -8.91 -0.76
N ILE A 68 -9.06 -9.88 -1.64
CA ILE A 68 -9.99 -10.34 -2.68
C ILE A 68 -11.22 -11.00 -2.04
N ASN A 69 -11.03 -11.94 -1.11
CA ASN A 69 -12.12 -12.64 -0.44
C ASN A 69 -13.02 -11.69 0.35
N ALA A 70 -12.43 -10.79 1.14
CA ALA A 70 -13.17 -9.80 1.92
C ALA A 70 -14.01 -8.88 1.02
N PHE A 71 -13.47 -8.48 -0.13
CA PHE A 71 -14.20 -7.69 -1.12
C PHE A 71 -15.39 -8.46 -1.69
N LEU A 72 -15.20 -9.70 -2.13
CA LEU A 72 -16.26 -10.56 -2.65
C LEU A 72 -17.36 -10.83 -1.61
N GLU A 73 -16.97 -10.97 -0.34
CA GLU A 73 -17.85 -11.20 0.80
C GLU A 73 -18.45 -9.91 1.39
N LYS A 74 -18.09 -8.73 0.85
CA LYS A 74 -18.54 -7.40 1.33
C LYS A 74 -18.26 -7.14 2.82
N ARG A 75 -17.12 -7.63 3.31
CA ARG A 75 -16.65 -7.41 4.68
C ARG A 75 -15.33 -6.64 4.69
N ARG A 76 -14.92 -6.17 5.87
CA ARG A 76 -13.58 -5.60 6.03
C ARG A 76 -12.53 -6.71 5.98
N PRO A 77 -11.40 -6.51 5.27
CA PRO A 77 -10.30 -7.47 5.28
C PRO A 77 -9.58 -7.48 6.63
N GLN A 78 -9.02 -8.62 6.98
CA GLN A 78 -8.20 -8.85 8.17
C GLN A 78 -6.79 -9.23 7.73
N PHE A 79 -5.93 -8.23 7.55
CA PHE A 79 -4.54 -8.45 7.13
C PHE A 79 -3.70 -9.01 8.28
N ALA A 80 -2.94 -10.06 8.02
CA ALA A 80 -2.14 -10.79 9.02
C ALA A 80 -0.64 -10.46 8.97
N HIS A 81 -0.23 -9.70 7.95
CA HIS A 81 1.13 -9.29 7.58
C HIS A 81 1.98 -10.34 6.85
#